data_AF-A0A3R6AIR0-F1
#
_entry.id   AF-A0A3R6AIR0-F1
#
_cell.length_a   1.000
_cell.length_b   1.000
_cell.length_c   1.000
_cell.angle_alpha   90.00
_cell.angle_beta   90.00
_cell.angle_gamma   90.00
#
_symmetry.space_group_name_H-M   'P 1'
#
loop_
_entity.id
_entity.type
_entity.pdbx_description
1 polymer ?
#
loop_
_entity_poly.entity_id
_entity_poly.type
_entity_poly.pdbx_seq_one_letter_code
_entity_poly.pdbx_strand_id
1 'polypeptide(L)' 'MNKRIIVGHGVGKRIATLMGITPEMVSKSLNYKKDSHLARRVRYMAIKDFGGIPVGDKLDPQK' A
#
# COMPACT_ATOMS: atom_id res chain seq x y z
N MET A 1 -10.08 0.69 -12.96
CA MET A 1 -8.77 0.25 -12.43
C MET A 1 -9.00 -0.45 -11.10
N ASN A 2 -8.22 -1.49 -10.77
CA ASN A 2 -8.30 -2.13 -9.46
C ASN A 2 -7.71 -1.23 -8.37
N LYS A 3 -8.29 -1.27 -7.17
CA LYS A 3 -7.86 -0.49 -6.00
C LYS A 3 -6.40 -0.80 -5.65
N ARG A 4 -5.55 0.23 -5.61
CA ARG A 4 -4.14 0.12 -5.22
C ARG A 4 -3.56 1.45 -4.77
N ILE A 5 -2.44 1.42 -4.08
CA ILE A 5 -1.63 2.60 -3.76
C ILE A 5 -0.39 2.59 -4.66
N ILE A 6 -0.23 3.64 -5.46
CA ILE A 6 0.96 3.84 -6.30
C ILE A 6 2.00 4.57 -5.47
N VAL A 7 3.24 4.09 -5.51
CA VAL A 7 4.40 4.70 -4.86
C VAL A 7 5.52 4.91 -5.86
N GLY A 8 6.45 5.81 -5.55
CA GLY A 8 7.65 6.03 -6.37
C GLY A 8 8.52 4.77 -6.52
N HIS A 9 9.39 4.76 -7.52
CA HIS A 9 10.34 3.68 -7.74
C HIS A 9 11.21 3.43 -6.50
N GLY A 10 11.43 2.16 -6.13
CA GLY A 10 12.24 1.77 -4.97
C GLY A 10 11.57 1.95 -3.59
N VAL A 11 10.45 2.69 -3.48
CA VAL A 11 9.74 2.91 -2.20
C VAL A 11 9.27 1.60 -1.59
N GLY A 12 8.72 0.68 -2.38
CA GLY A 12 8.25 -0.62 -1.87
C GLY A 12 9.37 -1.44 -1.19
N LYS A 13 10.61 -1.36 -1.71
CA LYS A 13 11.78 -2.00 -1.10
C LYS A 13 12.20 -1.30 0.19
N ARG A 14 12.16 0.04 0.23
CA ARG A 14 12.44 0.83 1.45
C ARG A 14 11.46 0.51 2.57
N ILE A 15 10.15 0.44 2.27
CA ILE A 15 9.12 0.06 3.23
C ILE A 15 9.37 -1.36 3.76
N ALA A 16 9.71 -2.29 2.88
CA ALA A 16 10.04 -3.67 3.25
C ALA A 16 11.20 -3.72 4.26
N THR A 17 12.29 -2.99 3.99
CA THR A 17 13.44 -2.88 4.89
C THR A 17 13.07 -2.24 6.24
N LEU A 18 12.35 -1.11 6.24
CA LEU A 18 11.98 -0.40 7.47
C LEU A 18 11.04 -1.20 8.37
N MET A 19 10.14 -1.99 7.78
CA MET A 19 9.19 -2.80 8.54
C MET A 19 9.71 -4.22 8.85
N GLY A 20 10.88 -4.62 8.33
CA GLY A 20 11.40 -5.97 8.49
C GLY A 20 10.53 -7.05 7.82
N ILE A 21 9.92 -6.73 6.67
CA ILE A 21 9.00 -7.63 5.94
C ILE A 21 9.47 -7.85 4.50
N THR A 22 8.86 -8.81 3.81
CA THR A 22 9.22 -9.07 2.40
C THR A 22 8.62 -8.02 1.44
N PRO A 23 9.29 -7.71 0.32
CA PRO A 23 8.72 -6.88 -0.73
C PRO A 23 7.40 -7.41 -1.29
N GLU A 24 7.21 -8.74 -1.29
CA GLU A 24 5.96 -9.37 -1.68
C GLU A 24 4.82 -9.01 -0.71
N MET A 25 5.07 -8.98 0.59
CA MET A 25 4.09 -8.54 1.59
C MET A 25 3.70 -7.08 1.36
N VAL A 26 4.67 -6.21 1.04
CA VAL A 26 4.41 -4.81 0.69
C VAL A 26 3.54 -4.74 -0.57
N SER A 27 3.91 -5.44 -1.63
CA SER A 27 3.16 -5.46 -2.90
C SER A 27 1.72 -5.94 -2.71
N LYS A 28 1.50 -7.04 -1.97
CA LYS A 28 0.15 -7.54 -1.66
C LYS A 28 -0.66 -6.52 -0.85
N SER A 29 -0.01 -5.80 0.06
CA SER A 29 -0.66 -4.78 0.89
C SER A 29 -1.07 -3.55 0.08
N LEU A 30 -0.18 -3.04 -0.79
CA LEU A 30 -0.45 -1.89 -1.65
C LEU A 30 -1.54 -2.17 -2.70
N ASN A 31 -1.66 -3.41 -3.16
CA ASN A 31 -2.69 -3.84 -4.10
C ASN A 31 -3.97 -4.36 -3.42
N TYR A 32 -4.14 -4.15 -2.10
CA TYR A 32 -5.30 -4.62 -1.33
C TYR A 32 -5.60 -6.13 -1.45
N LYS A 33 -4.60 -6.95 -1.81
CA LYS A 33 -4.71 -8.42 -1.81
C LYS A 33 -4.65 -9.02 -0.41
N LYS A 34 -4.29 -8.20 0.59
CA LYS A 34 -4.27 -8.55 2.02
C LYS A 34 -4.83 -7.42 2.86
N ASP A 35 -5.54 -7.79 3.92
CA ASP A 35 -6.14 -6.83 4.87
C ASP A 35 -5.86 -7.16 6.34
N SER A 36 -4.67 -7.69 6.62
CA SER A 36 -4.19 -7.82 7.99
C SER A 36 -3.83 -6.46 8.60
N HIS A 37 -3.68 -6.41 9.92
CA HIS A 37 -3.19 -5.23 10.63
C HIS A 37 -1.85 -4.71 10.06
N LEU A 38 -0.95 -5.63 9.75
CA LEU A 38 0.33 -5.32 9.10
C LEU A 38 0.11 -4.69 7.71
N ALA A 39 -0.78 -5.24 6.88
CA ALA A 39 -1.08 -4.69 5.57
C ALA A 39 -1.67 -3.26 5.65
N ARG A 40 -2.53 -3.01 6.65
CA ARG A 40 -3.08 -1.67 6.93
C ARG A 40 -1.97 -0.69 7.32
N ARG A 41 -1.02 -1.10 8.17
CA ARG A 41 0.15 -0.28 8.53
C ARG A 41 1.05 0.02 7.34
N VAL A 42 1.31 -0.97 6.48
CA VAL A 42 2.08 -0.76 5.24
C VAL A 42 1.41 0.32 4.37
N ARG A 43 0.09 0.22 4.18
CA ARG A 43 -0.66 1.21 3.39
C ARG A 43 -0.62 2.59 4.02
N TYR A 44 -0.79 2.68 5.34
CA TYR A 44 -0.70 3.94 6.08
C TYR A 44 0.66 4.61 5.87
N MET A 45 1.75 3.87 6.09
CA MET A 45 3.13 4.35 5.90
C MET A 45 3.38 4.78 4.45
N ALA A 46 2.93 3.98 3.48
CA ALA A 46 3.07 4.30 2.06
C ALA A 46 2.42 5.65 1.71
N ILE A 47 1.24 5.96 2.27
CA ILE A 47 0.53 7.22 2.01
C ILE A 47 1.16 8.38 2.79
N LYS A 48 1.39 8.20 4.10
CA LYS A 48 1.77 9.29 5.00
C LYS A 48 3.24 9.68 4.88
N ASP A 49 4.13 8.70 4.75
CA ASP A 49 5.58 8.94 4.83
C ASP A 49 6.25 8.94 3.46
N PHE A 50 5.61 8.32 2.45
CA PHE A 50 6.18 8.17 1.11
C PHE A 50 5.35 8.78 -0.03
N GLY A 51 4.28 9.51 0.30
CA GLY A 51 3.45 10.22 -0.68
C GLY A 51 2.68 9.30 -1.64
N GLY A 52 2.37 8.08 -1.21
CA GLY A 52 1.64 7.11 -2.02
C GLY A 52 0.23 7.58 -2.37
N ILE A 53 -0.16 7.41 -3.64
CA ILE A 53 -1.44 7.88 -4.18
C ILE A 53 -2.40 6.70 -4.29
N PRO A 54 -3.52 6.68 -3.53
CA PRO A 54 -4.56 5.68 -3.73
C PRO A 54 -5.27 5.92 -5.07
N VAL A 55 -5.41 4.86 -5.86
CA VAL A 55 -6.09 4.87 -7.16
C VAL A 55 -7.02 3.66 -7.26
N GLY A 56 -8.00 3.74 -8.15
CA GLY A 56 -8.86 2.60 -8.46
C GLY A 56 -9.84 2.22 -7.36
N ASP A 57 -10.05 3.09 -6.36
CA ASP A 57 -11.37 3.15 -5.73
C ASP A 57 -12.32 3.61 -6.83
N LYS A 58 -13.04 2.67 -7.45
CA LYS A 58 -14.35 3.03 -7.96
C LYS A 58 -15.06 3.60 -6.74
N LEU A 59 -15.41 4.87 -6.78
CA LEU A 59 -16.30 5.47 -5.79
C LEU A 59 -17.46 4.49 -5.61
N ASP A 60 -17.49 3.75 -4.49
CA ASP A 60 -18.76 3.26 -3.98
C ASP A 60 -19.53 4.55 -3.63
N PRO A 61 -20.61 4.88 -4.35
CA PRO A 61 -21.30 6.16 -4.19
C PRO A 61 -22.15 6.23 -2.91
N GLN A 62 -21.75 5.57 -1.83
CA GLN A 62 -22.54 5.36 -0.61
C GLN A 62 -21.56 4.81 0.44
N LYS A 63 -21.28 5.46 1.57
CA LYS A 63 -22.21 5.97 2.58
C LYS A 63 -23.34 5.01 2.89
#